data_AF-A0A2D4HSA7-F1
#
_entry.id   AF-A0A2D4HSA7-F1
#
_cell.length_a   1.000
_cell.length_b   1.000
_cell.length_c   1.000
_cell.angle_alpha   90.00
_cell.angle_beta   90.00
_cell.angle_gamma   90.00
#
_symmetry.space_group_name_H-M   'P 1'
#
loop_
_entity.id
_entity.type
_entity.pdbx_description
1 polymer ?
#
loop_
_entity_poly.entity_id
_entity_poly.type
_entity_poly.pdbx_seq_one_letter_code
_entity_poly.pdbx_strand_id
1 'polypeptide(L)'
;VSEKPRRKVLRQLKGHFLSLACSKHGSRVLDAIWSRASLPARRELAQELAEHEPQLRHDPFGHHLVRNFALTHFLKRRRDWDSYQQAEKKRRALFAEILED
;
A
#
# COMPACT_ATOMS: atom_id res chain seq x y z
N VAL A 1 7.86 16.30 10.89
CA VAL A 1 8.98 15.52 10.28
C VAL A 1 9.12 15.88 8.81
N SER A 2 10.27 16.41 8.41
CA SER A 2 10.59 16.91 7.05
C SER A 2 10.46 15.81 5.96
N GLU A 3 9.96 16.20 4.78
CA GLU A 3 9.67 15.31 3.62
C GLU A 3 10.94 14.69 2.98
N LYS A 4 12.10 15.36 3.09
CA LYS A 4 13.37 14.94 2.44
C LYS A 4 13.94 13.60 2.97
N PRO A 5 14.09 13.38 4.29
CA PRO A 5 14.56 12.09 4.80
C PRO A 5 13.60 10.93 4.52
N ARG A 6 12.28 11.21 4.50
CA ARG A 6 11.24 10.21 4.22
C ARG A 6 11.38 9.60 2.82
N ARG A 7 11.71 10.41 1.82
CA ARG A 7 11.98 9.95 0.43
C ARG A 7 13.27 9.15 0.32
N LYS A 8 14.31 9.49 1.08
CA LYS A 8 15.59 8.73 1.08
C LYS A 8 15.40 7.33 1.68
N VAL A 9 14.66 7.23 2.78
CA VAL A 9 14.33 5.95 3.43
C VAL A 9 13.45 5.09 2.53
N LEU A 10 12.38 5.65 1.94
CA LEU A 10 11.53 4.94 0.97
C LEU A 10 12.33 4.34 -0.20
N ARG A 11 13.34 5.06 -0.67
CA ARG A 11 14.18 4.62 -1.79
C ARG A 11 15.16 3.51 -1.40
N GLN A 12 15.58 3.43 -0.13
CA GLN A 12 16.38 2.32 0.40
C GLN A 12 15.53 1.09 0.72
N LEU A 13 14.23 1.27 0.99
CA LEU A 13 13.28 0.19 1.24
C LEU A 13 12.75 -0.45 -0.04
N LYS A 14 12.98 0.17 -1.21
CA LYS A 14 12.63 -0.38 -2.53
C LYS A 14 13.44 -1.67 -2.76
N GLY A 15 12.79 -2.78 -3.09
CA GLY A 15 13.39 -4.12 -3.14
C GLY A 15 13.32 -4.91 -1.83
N HIS A 16 12.90 -4.29 -0.72
CA HIS A 16 12.72 -4.95 0.58
C HIS A 16 11.26 -4.89 1.07
N PHE A 17 10.31 -4.53 0.21
CA PHE A 17 8.90 -4.40 0.61
C PHE A 17 8.31 -5.73 1.09
N LEU A 18 8.75 -6.87 0.56
CA LEU A 18 8.36 -8.20 1.06
C LEU A 18 8.76 -8.40 2.53
N SER A 19 10.03 -8.16 2.86
CA SER A 19 10.53 -8.33 4.24
C SER A 19 9.83 -7.38 5.23
N LEU A 20 9.53 -6.16 4.79
CA LEU A 20 8.75 -5.21 5.58
C LEU A 20 7.30 -5.68 5.75
N ALA A 21 6.69 -6.21 4.70
CA ALA A 21 5.32 -6.69 4.73
C ALA A 21 5.13 -7.87 5.70
N CYS A 22 6.13 -8.74 5.80
CA CYS A 22 6.18 -9.86 6.75
C CYS A 22 6.56 -9.45 8.19
N SER A 23 6.80 -8.17 8.47
CA SER A 23 7.20 -7.69 9.79
C SER A 23 6.06 -6.99 10.55
N LYS A 24 5.99 -7.18 11.87
CA LYS A 24 5.02 -6.52 12.77
C LYS A 24 5.01 -4.98 12.64
N HIS A 25 6.19 -4.39 12.47
CA HIS A 25 6.35 -2.93 12.37
C HIS A 25 6.43 -2.50 10.91
N GLY A 26 7.09 -3.28 10.05
CA GLY A 26 7.20 -2.99 8.62
C GLY A 26 5.83 -2.94 7.92
N SER A 27 4.89 -3.82 8.30
CA SER A 27 3.54 -3.83 7.75
C SER A 27 2.78 -2.54 8.06
N ARG A 28 2.91 -2.01 9.28
CA ARG A 28 2.32 -0.71 9.66
C ARG A 28 2.96 0.45 8.91
N VAL A 29 4.27 0.40 8.68
CA VAL A 29 4.98 1.42 7.90
C VAL A 29 4.50 1.39 6.45
N LEU A 30 4.34 0.22 5.85
CA LEU A 30 3.81 0.07 4.49
C LEU A 30 2.36 0.58 4.39
N ASP A 31 1.51 0.27 5.36
CA ASP A 31 0.13 0.75 5.38
C ASP A 31 0.06 2.29 5.51
N ALA A 32 0.92 2.87 6.35
CA ALA A 32 1.06 4.32 6.48
C ALA A 32 1.56 4.97 5.17
N ILE A 33 2.54 4.35 4.50
CA ILE A 33 3.02 4.82 3.19
C ILE A 33 1.89 4.74 2.16
N TRP A 34 1.16 3.63 2.11
CA TRP A 34 0.06 3.40 1.18
C TRP A 34 -1.04 4.46 1.30
N SER A 35 -1.41 4.79 2.54
CA SER A 35 -2.44 5.79 2.83
C SER A 35 -2.11 7.17 2.24
N ARG A 36 -0.82 7.54 2.20
CA ARG A 36 -0.33 8.84 1.72
C ARG A 36 0.22 8.80 0.29
N ALA A 37 0.42 7.60 -0.27
CA ALA A 37 0.96 7.40 -1.60
C ALA A 37 0.00 7.88 -2.69
N SER A 38 0.57 8.41 -3.78
CA SER A 38 -0.15 8.71 -5.02
C SER A 38 -0.50 7.42 -5.77
N LEU A 39 -1.47 7.48 -6.70
CA LEU A 39 -1.84 6.31 -7.51
C LEU A 39 -0.66 5.67 -8.26
N PRO A 40 0.26 6.43 -8.89
CA PRO A 40 1.46 5.85 -9.51
C PRO A 40 2.35 5.11 -8.50
N ALA A 41 2.58 5.70 -7.32
CA ALA A 41 3.39 5.08 -6.27
C ALA A 41 2.73 3.81 -5.70
N ARG A 42 1.39 3.83 -5.55
CA ARG A 42 0.62 2.64 -5.17
C ARG A 42 0.74 1.52 -6.21
N ARG A 43 0.74 1.86 -7.51
CA ARG A 43 0.96 0.87 -8.58
C ARG A 43 2.34 0.23 -8.51
N GLU A 44 3.39 1.03 -8.29
CA GLU A 44 4.75 0.49 -8.13
C GLU A 44 4.85 -0.46 -6.92
N LEU A 45 4.33 -0.04 -5.76
CA LEU A 45 4.28 -0.85 -4.54
C LEU A 45 3.47 -2.14 -4.72
N ALA A 46 2.28 -2.04 -5.33
CA ALA A 46 1.45 -3.20 -5.59
C ALA A 46 2.12 -4.16 -6.58
N GLN A 47 2.84 -3.65 -7.58
CA GLN A 47 3.55 -4.49 -8.54
C GLN A 47 4.64 -5.33 -7.85
N GLU A 48 5.47 -4.71 -7.02
CA GLU A 48 6.53 -5.43 -6.28
C GLU A 48 5.95 -6.44 -5.27
N LEU A 49 4.85 -6.10 -4.57
CA LEU A 49 4.23 -6.99 -3.59
C LEU A 49 3.37 -8.09 -4.21
N ALA A 50 2.80 -7.85 -5.40
CA ALA A 50 1.94 -8.81 -6.09
C ALA A 50 2.69 -10.04 -6.56
N GLU A 51 3.98 -9.92 -6.91
CA GLU A 51 4.86 -11.05 -7.23
C GLU A 51 5.02 -12.01 -6.05
N HIS A 52 4.85 -11.50 -4.82
CA HIS A 52 4.95 -12.27 -3.59
C HIS A 52 3.59 -12.47 -2.88
N GLU A 53 2.47 -12.23 -3.57
CA GLU A 53 1.11 -12.35 -3.00
C GLU A 53 0.86 -13.72 -2.32
N PRO A 54 1.26 -14.87 -2.90
CA PRO A 54 1.05 -16.17 -2.26
C PRO A 54 1.77 -16.27 -0.92
N GLN A 55 3.01 -15.77 -0.85
CA GLN A 55 3.82 -15.78 0.38
C GLN A 55 3.22 -14.85 1.43
N LEU A 56 2.82 -13.64 1.04
CA LEU A 56 2.20 -12.66 1.93
C LEU A 56 0.85 -13.14 2.46
N ARG A 57 0.10 -13.90 1.67
CA ARG A 57 -1.21 -14.42 2.07
C ARG A 57 -1.13 -15.44 3.21
N HIS A 58 -0.02 -16.16 3.33
CA HIS A 58 0.24 -17.09 4.43
C HIS A 58 0.95 -16.44 5.62
N ASP A 59 1.39 -15.18 5.49
CA ASP A 59 2.10 -14.46 6.53
C ASP A 59 1.15 -13.81 7.56
N PRO A 60 1.45 -13.88 8.87
CA PRO A 60 0.61 -13.31 9.93
C PRO A 60 0.45 -11.78 9.86
N PHE A 61 1.32 -11.06 9.16
CA PHE A 61 1.19 -9.61 8.96
C PHE A 61 0.92 -9.28 7.49
N GLY A 62 1.55 -10.00 6.56
CA GLY A 62 1.44 -9.81 5.12
C GLY A 62 0.02 -9.96 4.59
N HIS A 63 -0.79 -10.86 5.16
CA HIS A 63 -2.16 -11.10 4.67
C HIS A 63 -3.06 -9.86 4.83
N HIS A 64 -2.80 -9.02 5.84
CA HIS A 64 -3.48 -7.74 6.00
C HIS A 64 -3.13 -6.78 4.86
N LEU A 65 -1.88 -6.77 4.40
CA LEU A 65 -1.45 -5.94 3.27
C LEU A 65 -2.03 -6.44 1.95
N VAL A 66 -2.09 -7.76 1.73
CA VAL A 66 -2.76 -8.36 0.56
C VAL A 66 -4.21 -7.85 0.46
N ARG A 67 -4.92 -7.83 1.59
CA ARG A 67 -6.30 -7.32 1.68
C ARG A 67 -6.35 -5.80 1.50
N ASN A 68 -5.57 -5.04 2.27
CA ASN A 68 -5.63 -3.57 2.28
C ASN A 68 -5.20 -2.97 0.93
N PHE A 69 -4.23 -3.58 0.25
CA PHE A 69 -3.75 -3.10 -1.04
C PHE A 69 -4.52 -3.74 -2.20
N ALA A 70 -5.46 -4.64 -1.90
CA ALA A 70 -6.24 -5.39 -2.86
C ALA A 70 -5.36 -6.08 -3.93
N LEU A 71 -4.24 -6.70 -3.50
CA LEU A 71 -3.24 -7.28 -4.41
C LEU A 71 -3.84 -8.38 -5.30
N THR A 72 -4.78 -9.17 -4.77
CA THR A 72 -5.50 -10.19 -5.55
C THR A 72 -6.29 -9.58 -6.71
N HIS A 73 -6.87 -8.39 -6.53
CA HIS A 73 -7.55 -7.65 -7.60
C HIS A 73 -6.54 -7.03 -8.57
N PHE A 74 -5.39 -6.58 -8.08
CA PHE A 74 -4.32 -6.04 -8.93
C PHE A 74 -3.81 -7.08 -9.93
N LEU A 75 -3.59 -8.33 -9.49
CA LEU A 75 -3.15 -9.44 -10.34
C LEU A 75 -4.19 -9.87 -11.38
N LYS A 76 -5.47 -9.96 -10.97
CA LYS A 76 -6.53 -10.51 -11.83
C LYS A 76 -7.21 -9.45 -12.71
N ARG A 77 -7.36 -8.23 -12.22
CA ARG A 77 -8.18 -7.16 -12.83
C ARG A 77 -7.60 -5.77 -12.54
N ARG A 78 -6.48 -5.44 -13.19
CA ARG A 78 -5.74 -4.18 -12.99
C ARG A 78 -6.60 -2.91 -13.20
N ARG A 79 -7.50 -2.92 -14.19
CA ARG A 79 -8.39 -1.77 -14.49
C ARG A 79 -9.42 -1.51 -13.39
N ASP A 80 -9.99 -2.57 -12.83
CA ASP A 80 -10.93 -2.48 -11.70
C ASP A 80 -10.20 -2.01 -10.44
N TRP A 81 -8.96 -2.47 -10.27
CA TRP A 81 -8.12 -2.07 -9.16
C TRP A 81 -7.80 -0.57 -9.15
N ASP A 82 -7.42 0.02 -10.29
CA ASP A 82 -7.18 1.47 -10.39
C ASP A 82 -8.45 2.28 -10.03
N SER A 83 -9.62 1.81 -10.49
CA SER A 83 -10.91 2.43 -10.19
C SER A 83 -11.26 2.32 -8.70
N TYR A 84 -11.02 1.16 -8.10
CA TYR A 84 -11.20 0.92 -6.67
C TYR A 84 -10.28 1.82 -5.82
N GLN A 85 -9.00 1.94 -6.17
CA GLN A 85 -8.06 2.80 -5.45
C GLN A 85 -8.43 4.29 -5.56
N GLN A 86 -8.96 4.72 -6.71
CA GLN A 86 -9.48 6.07 -6.88
C GLN A 86 -10.73 6.32 -6.02
N ALA A 87 -11.68 5.37 -6.01
CA ALA A 87 -12.89 5.46 -5.21
C ALA A 87 -12.57 5.53 -3.70
N GLU A 88 -11.67 4.68 -3.21
CA GLU A 88 -11.21 4.71 -1.81
C GLU A 88 -10.54 6.04 -1.44
N LYS A 89 -9.73 6.61 -2.36
CA LYS A 89 -9.10 7.90 -2.11
C LYS A 89 -10.13 9.04 -2.03
N LYS A 90 -11.11 9.05 -2.95
CA LYS A 90 -12.22 10.02 -2.93
C LYS A 90 -13.04 9.89 -1.65
N ARG A 91 -13.41 8.66 -1.29
CA ARG A 91 -14.14 8.35 -0.06
C ARG A 91 -13.40 8.89 1.17
N ARG A 92 -12.10 8.63 1.28
CA ARG A 92 -11.28 9.15 2.39
C ARG A 92 -11.19 10.68 2.41
N ALA A 93 -11.11 11.33 1.26
CA ALA A 93 -11.13 12.79 1.18
C ALA A 93 -12.46 13.35 1.69
N LEU A 94 -13.58 12.80 1.21
CA LEU A 94 -14.92 13.20 1.66
C LEU A 94 -15.12 13.00 3.17
N PHE A 95 -14.66 11.87 3.73
CA PHE A 95 -14.73 11.65 5.18
C PHE A 95 -13.84 12.58 5.99
N ALA A 96 -12.69 13.01 5.44
CA ALA A 96 -11.83 14.00 6.10
C ALA A 96 -12.53 15.36 6.13
N GLU A 97 -13.18 15.77 5.04
CA GLU A 97 -13.97 17.02 4.99
C GLU A 97 -15.12 17.03 6.01
N ILE A 98 -15.79 15.90 6.23
CA ILE A 98 -16.91 15.80 7.21
C ILE A 98 -16.41 15.87 8.67
N LEU A 99 -15.21 15.38 8.96
CA LEU A 99 -14.66 15.32 10.32
C LEU A 99 -13.93 16.61 10.73
N GLU A 100 -13.70 17.54 9.80
CA GLU A 100 -13.09 18.85 10.06
C GLU A 100 -14.14 19.95 10.38
N ASP A 101 -15.44 19.63 10.40
CA ASP A 101 -16.56 20.48 10.84
C ASP A 101 -17.05 20.12 12.26
#